data_AF-A0A366I773-F1
#
_entry.id   AF-A0A366I773-F1
#
_cell.length_a   1.000
_cell.length_b   1.000
_cell.length_c   1.000
_cell.angle_alpha   90.00
_cell.angle_beta   90.00
_cell.angle_gamma   90.00
#
_symmetry.space_group_name_H-M   'P 1'
#
loop_
_entity.id
_entity.type
_entity.pdbx_description
1 polymer ?
#
loop_
_entity_poly.entity_id
_entity_poly.type
_entity_poly.pdbx_seq_one_letter_code
_entity_poly.pdbx_strand_id
1 'polypeptide(L)'
;MLVVENTPQVHNVTVCTLCSCYPWPTLGLPPVWYKSAPYRSRIVIEPRSVLAEFGLAIPADKEIRVWDSSAELRYLVLPERPAGTDGWSEEQLAELVTRDSMIGTGLPLTPANAA
;
A
#
# COMPACT_ATOMS: atom_id res chain seq x y z
N MET A 1 2.21 14.74 -6.41
CA MET A 1 1.83 13.46 -5.77
C MET A 1 0.72 12.85 -6.61
N LEU A 2 0.73 11.54 -6.82
CA LEU A 2 -0.32 10.82 -7.55
C LEU A 2 -0.94 9.77 -6.61
N VAL A 3 -2.27 9.74 -6.55
CA VAL A 3 -3.01 8.69 -5.84
C VAL A 3 -3.32 7.56 -6.82
N VAL A 4 -3.05 6.32 -6.44
CA VAL A 4 -3.26 5.12 -7.26
C VAL A 4 -4.27 4.21 -6.58
N GLU A 5 -5.41 3.97 -7.23
CA GLU A 5 -6.55 3.27 -6.66
C GLU A 5 -6.43 1.76 -6.81
N ASN A 6 -6.65 1.04 -5.71
CA ASN A 6 -6.89 -0.39 -5.74
C ASN A 6 -8.34 -0.67 -6.15
N THR A 7 -8.51 -1.62 -7.06
CA THR A 7 -9.82 -2.09 -7.54
C THR A 7 -9.94 -3.58 -7.30
N PRO A 8 -11.09 -4.22 -7.58
CA PRO A 8 -11.18 -5.67 -7.50
C PRO A 8 -10.16 -6.39 -8.42
N GLN A 9 -9.74 -5.76 -9.53
CA GLN A 9 -8.82 -6.33 -10.51
C GLN A 9 -7.35 -5.87 -10.36
N VAL A 10 -7.08 -4.79 -9.63
CA VAL A 10 -5.73 -4.21 -9.53
C VAL A 10 -5.36 -3.93 -8.06
N HIS A 11 -4.17 -4.39 -7.65
CA HIS A 11 -3.52 -4.03 -6.40
C HIS A 11 -2.26 -3.22 -6.67
N ASN A 12 -2.12 -2.06 -6.06
CA ASN A 12 -0.96 -1.18 -6.19
C ASN A 12 -0.05 -1.33 -4.98
N VAL A 13 1.26 -1.23 -5.21
CA VAL A 13 2.28 -1.16 -4.15
C VAL A 13 3.37 -0.17 -4.56
N THR A 14 3.91 0.58 -3.60
CA THR A 14 4.88 1.65 -3.85
C THR A 14 6.28 1.27 -3.38
N VAL A 15 7.31 1.72 -4.08
CA VAL A 15 8.71 1.55 -3.70
C VAL A 15 9.53 2.76 -4.15
N CYS A 16 10.74 2.88 -3.62
CA CYS A 16 11.80 3.66 -4.25
C CYS A 16 13.04 2.77 -4.35
N THR A 17 13.27 2.18 -5.51
CA THR A 17 14.36 1.20 -5.68
C THR A 17 15.73 1.85 -5.48
N LEU A 18 15.88 3.12 -5.85
CA LEU A 18 17.14 3.86 -5.78
C LEU A 18 17.52 4.33 -4.37
N CYS A 19 16.54 4.62 -3.51
CA CYS A 19 16.80 5.10 -2.16
C CYS A 19 15.64 4.83 -1.20
N SER A 20 14.76 5.82 -1.01
CA SER A 20 13.68 5.80 -0.02
C SER A 20 12.66 6.93 -0.23
N CYS A 21 12.52 7.43 -1.46
CA CYS A 21 11.51 8.43 -1.83
C CYS A 21 10.12 8.00 -1.34
N TYR A 22 9.45 8.90 -0.62
CA TYR A 22 8.22 8.60 0.12
C TYR A 22 7.37 9.89 0.26
N PRO A 23 6.02 9.82 0.33
CA PRO A 23 5.15 11.00 0.45
C PRO A 23 5.12 11.56 1.88
N TRP A 24 6.23 12.18 2.32
CA TRP A 24 6.41 12.64 3.71
C TRP A 24 5.31 13.58 4.23
N PRO A 25 4.82 14.56 3.44
CA PRO A 25 3.78 15.47 3.93
C PRO A 25 2.48 14.79 4.35
N THR A 26 2.21 13.57 3.86
CA THR A 26 0.98 12.82 4.14
C THR A 26 1.23 11.61 5.05
N LEU A 27 2.31 10.87 4.83
CA LEU A 27 2.58 9.60 5.54
C LEU A 27 3.72 9.67 6.58
N GLY A 28 4.32 10.84 6.77
CA GLY A 28 5.48 11.01 7.66
C GLY A 28 6.74 10.31 7.13
N LEU A 29 7.61 9.88 8.03
CA LEU A 29 8.88 9.24 7.65
C LEU A 29 8.68 7.80 7.16
N PRO A 30 9.48 7.33 6.18
CA PRO A 30 9.37 5.98 5.66
C PRO A 30 9.74 4.94 6.73
N PRO A 31 9.04 3.80 6.77
CA PRO A 31 9.40 2.68 7.63
C PRO A 31 10.85 2.21 7.42
N VAL A 32 11.45 1.59 8.45
CA VAL A 32 12.82 1.04 8.34
C VAL A 32 12.91 0.00 7.21
N TRP A 33 11.93 -0.89 7.12
CA TRP A 33 11.89 -1.93 6.08
C TRP A 33 11.77 -1.36 4.66
N TYR A 34 11.09 -0.21 4.47
CA TYR A 34 10.92 0.42 3.16
C TYR A 34 12.26 0.90 2.58
N LYS A 35 13.19 1.29 3.46
CA LYS A 35 14.56 1.70 3.12
C LYS A 35 15.51 0.52 2.87
N SER A 36 15.10 -0.68 3.26
CA SER A 36 15.97 -1.86 3.28
C SER A 36 16.25 -2.37 1.87
N ALA A 37 17.46 -2.87 1.65
CA ALA A 37 17.83 -3.49 0.37
C ALA A 37 16.91 -4.67 -0.01
N PRO A 38 16.50 -5.58 0.92
CA PRO A 38 15.59 -6.67 0.59
C PRO A 38 14.26 -6.20 0.01
N TYR A 39 13.62 -5.18 0.57
CA TYR A 39 12.37 -4.65 0.01
C TYR A 39 12.60 -4.03 -1.37
N ARG A 40 13.58 -3.13 -1.46
CA ARG A 40 13.87 -2.33 -2.66
C ARG A 40 14.25 -3.16 -3.88
N SER A 41 14.97 -4.27 -3.70
CA SER A 41 15.38 -5.13 -4.82
C SER A 41 14.32 -6.15 -5.22
N ARG A 42 13.49 -6.62 -4.27
CA ARG A 42 12.59 -7.76 -4.51
C ARG A 42 11.18 -7.36 -4.93
N ILE A 43 10.62 -6.28 -4.39
CA ILE A 43 9.19 -5.92 -4.63
C ILE A 43 8.89 -5.67 -6.12
N VAL A 44 9.89 -5.27 -6.92
CA VAL A 44 9.76 -5.04 -8.38
C VAL A 44 9.97 -6.30 -9.23
N ILE A 45 10.47 -7.39 -8.64
CA ILE A 45 10.75 -8.65 -9.33
C ILE A 45 9.71 -9.71 -8.96
N GLU A 46 9.45 -9.85 -7.66
CA GLU A 46 8.59 -10.88 -7.09
C GLU A 46 7.57 -10.28 -6.10
N PRO A 47 6.72 -9.33 -6.54
CA PRO A 47 5.83 -8.58 -5.65
C PRO A 47 4.92 -9.49 -4.82
N ARG A 48 4.38 -10.57 -5.42
CA ARG A 48 3.50 -11.51 -4.70
C ARG A 48 4.21 -12.19 -3.53
N SER A 49 5.46 -12.62 -3.72
CA SER A 49 6.23 -13.27 -2.65
C SER A 49 6.54 -12.29 -1.53
N VAL A 50 6.98 -11.08 -1.88
CA VAL A 50 7.28 -10.04 -0.88
C VAL A 50 6.02 -9.65 -0.10
N LEU A 51 4.88 -9.46 -0.77
CA LEU A 51 3.62 -9.15 -0.08
C LEU A 51 3.16 -10.29 0.82
N ALA A 52 3.38 -11.55 0.45
CA ALA A 52 3.09 -12.69 1.31
C ALA A 52 3.93 -12.68 2.60
N GLU A 53 5.16 -12.17 2.57
CA GLU A 53 5.99 -11.97 3.78
C GLU A 53 5.43 -10.88 4.72
N PHE A 54 4.67 -9.92 4.19
CA PHE A 54 3.87 -8.97 4.97
C PHE A 54 2.54 -9.58 5.48
N GLY A 55 2.26 -10.84 5.16
CA GLY A 55 0.97 -11.49 5.46
C GLY A 55 -0.14 -11.15 4.47
N LEU A 56 0.17 -10.52 3.33
CA LEU A 56 -0.78 -10.11 2.31
C LEU A 56 -0.72 -11.02 1.08
N ALA A 57 -1.65 -11.98 1.00
CA ALA A 57 -1.80 -12.83 -0.17
C ALA A 57 -2.72 -12.16 -1.22
N ILE A 58 -2.15 -11.80 -2.37
CA ILE A 58 -2.91 -11.25 -3.51
C ILE A 58 -3.26 -12.38 -4.51
N PRO A 59 -4.55 -12.56 -4.86
CA PRO A 59 -4.99 -13.58 -5.82
C PRO A 59 -4.26 -13.52 -7.15
N ALA A 60 -4.02 -14.68 -7.77
CA ALA A 60 -3.21 -14.80 -8.99
C ALA A 60 -3.81 -14.05 -10.20
N ASP A 61 -5.14 -13.92 -10.23
CA ASP A 61 -5.93 -13.21 -11.23
C ASP A 61 -6.02 -11.69 -11.01
N LYS A 62 -5.66 -11.20 -9.82
CA LYS A 62 -5.58 -9.76 -9.52
C LYS A 62 -4.22 -9.21 -9.95
N GLU A 63 -4.18 -8.23 -10.84
CA GLU A 63 -2.95 -7.58 -11.31
C GLU A 63 -2.25 -6.88 -10.14
N ILE A 64 -0.92 -6.94 -10.08
CA ILE A 64 -0.14 -6.11 -9.16
C ILE A 64 0.64 -5.06 -9.96
N ARG A 65 0.43 -3.79 -9.63
CA ARG A 65 1.19 -2.66 -10.17
C ARG A 65 2.16 -2.13 -9.13
N VAL A 66 3.44 -2.19 -9.47
CA VAL A 66 4.52 -1.67 -8.63
C VAL A 66 4.90 -0.27 -9.11
N TRP A 67 4.79 0.71 -8.22
CA TRP A 67 5.09 2.11 -8.51
C TRP A 67 6.43 2.50 -7.92
N ASP A 68 7.45 2.59 -8.77
CA ASP A 68 8.78 3.04 -8.37
C ASP A 68 8.90 4.56 -8.41
N SER A 69 9.16 5.16 -7.25
CA SER A 69 9.34 6.60 -7.04
C SER A 69 10.78 7.03 -7.42
N SER A 70 11.14 6.82 -8.69
CA SER A 70 12.50 7.04 -9.21
C SER A 70 12.81 8.50 -9.61
N ALA A 71 11.79 9.36 -9.69
CA ALA A 71 11.91 10.77 -10.04
C ALA A 71 11.17 11.67 -9.03
N GLU A 72 10.54 12.75 -9.51
CA GLU A 72 9.86 13.75 -8.66
C GLU A 72 8.51 13.27 -8.11
N LEU A 73 7.86 12.30 -8.77
CA LEU A 73 6.58 11.80 -8.32
C LEU A 73 6.69 11.01 -7.00
N ARG A 74 5.66 11.18 -6.18
CA ARG A 74 5.39 10.36 -5.00
C ARG A 74 4.00 9.77 -5.16
N TYR A 75 3.87 8.50 -4.81
CA TYR A 75 2.63 7.76 -4.94
C TYR A 75 2.01 7.50 -3.57
N LEU A 76 0.69 7.45 -3.52
CA LEU A 76 -0.11 7.04 -2.37
C LEU A 76 -1.13 6.03 -2.88
N VAL A 77 -1.23 4.86 -2.25
CA VAL A 77 -2.28 3.89 -2.58
C VAL A 77 -3.59 4.35 -1.93
N LEU A 78 -4.66 4.41 -2.72
CA LEU A 78 -6.02 4.46 -2.21
C LEU A 78 -6.53 3.02 -2.11
N PRO A 79 -6.64 2.44 -0.90
CA PRO A 79 -7.09 1.06 -0.76
C PRO A 79 -8.58 0.90 -1.11
N GLU A 80 -8.96 -0.31 -1.48
CA GLU A 80 -10.35 -0.68 -1.69
C GLU A 80 -11.13 -0.60 -0.36
N ARG A 81 -12.34 -0.04 -0.40
CA ARG A 81 -13.19 0.08 0.78
C ARG A 81 -13.55 -1.32 1.31
N PRO A 82 -13.30 -1.62 2.60
CA PRO A 82 -13.65 -2.91 3.16
C PRO A 82 -15.17 -3.06 3.28
N ALA A 83 -15.65 -4.28 3.07
CA ALA A 83 -17.05 -4.64 3.26
C ALA A 83 -17.52 -4.39 4.71
N GLY A 84 -18.83 -4.22 4.90
CA GLY A 84 -19.43 -4.00 6.22
C GLY A 84 -19.26 -2.57 6.75
N THR A 85 -18.90 -1.63 5.88
CA THR A 85 -18.76 -0.20 6.21
C THR A 85 -19.90 0.65 5.65
N ASP A 86 -21.01 0.05 5.22
CA ASP A 86 -22.16 0.77 4.69
C ASP A 86 -22.70 1.78 5.71
N GLY A 87 -22.96 3.02 5.27
CA GLY A 87 -23.45 4.10 6.13
C GLY A 87 -22.44 4.70 7.11
N TRP A 88 -21.18 4.25 7.12
CA TRP A 88 -20.12 4.84 7.94
C TRP A 88 -19.82 6.29 7.52
N SER A 89 -19.48 7.13 8.50
CA SER A 89 -18.99 8.49 8.26
C SER A 89 -17.57 8.49 7.69
N GLU A 90 -17.13 9.64 7.20
CA GLU A 90 -15.76 9.83 6.73
C GLU A 90 -14.74 9.54 7.84
N GLU A 91 -15.00 10.01 9.06
CA GLU A 91 -14.12 9.83 10.22
C GLU A 91 -13.97 8.34 10.56
N GLN A 92 -15.07 7.59 10.56
CA GLN A 92 -15.05 6.15 10.82
C GLN A 92 -14.29 5.39 9.72
N LEU A 93 -14.43 5.80 8.45
CA LEU A 93 -13.68 5.20 7.35
C LEU A 93 -12.19 5.52 7.45
N ALA A 94 -11.82 6.73 7.87
CA ALA A 94 -10.44 7.15 8.04
C ALA A 94 -9.71 6.30 9.10
N GLU A 95 -10.39 5.87 10.17
CA GLU A 95 -9.84 4.99 11.20
C GLU A 95 -9.40 3.61 10.64
N LEU A 96 -9.97 3.16 9.52
CA LEU A 96 -9.60 1.90 8.88
C LEU A 96 -8.34 2.02 8.02
N VAL A 97 -7.96 3.23 7.60
CA VAL A 97 -6.85 3.43 6.68
C VAL A 97 -5.54 3.45 7.47
N THR A 98 -4.68 2.48 7.19
CA THR A 98 -3.37 2.37 7.83
C THR A 98 -2.27 2.91 6.91
N ARG A 99 -1.10 3.21 7.48
CA ARG A 99 0.07 3.52 6.66
C ARG A 99 0.39 2.40 5.68
N ASP A 100 0.29 1.15 6.11
CA ASP A 100 0.64 -0.01 5.28
C ASP A 100 -0.35 -0.20 4.13
N SER A 101 -1.64 0.12 4.32
CA SER A 101 -2.62 0.13 3.23
C SER A 101 -2.40 1.27 2.23
N MET A 102 -1.84 2.40 2.67
CA MET A 102 -1.45 3.50 1.78
C MET A 102 -0.09 3.31 1.09
N ILE A 103 0.75 2.37 1.55
CA ILE A 103 1.95 1.92 0.82
C ILE A 103 1.60 0.80 -0.17
N GLY A 104 0.57 0.00 0.15
CA GLY A 104 0.15 -1.19 -0.60
C GLY A 104 0.75 -2.50 -0.07
N THR A 105 1.35 -2.49 1.12
CA THR A 105 1.87 -3.69 1.81
C THR A 105 0.87 -4.31 2.78
N GLY A 106 -0.28 -3.66 3.00
CA GLY A 106 -1.40 -4.17 3.79
C GLY A 106 -2.74 -3.81 3.16
N LEU A 107 -3.82 -4.35 3.73
CA LEU A 107 -5.19 -3.91 3.45
C LEU A 107 -5.64 -2.93 4.53
N PRO A 108 -6.65 -2.07 4.28
CA PRO A 108 -7.26 -1.30 5.34
C PRO A 108 -7.85 -2.27 6.38
N LEU A 109 -7.99 -1.80 7.62
CA LEU A 109 -8.64 -2.58 8.66
C LEU A 109 -10.08 -2.87 8.24
N THR A 110 -10.57 -4.05 8.60
CA THR A 110 -12.00 -4.37 8.51
C THR A 110 -12.69 -3.91 9.80
N PRO A 111 -14.01 -3.69 9.79
CA PRO A 111 -14.77 -3.41 11.02
C PRO A 111 -14.50 -4.38 12.18
N ALA A 112 -14.21 -5.66 11.88
CA ALA A 112 -13.86 -6.67 12.89
C ALA A 112 -12.50 -6.47 13.58
N ASN A 113 -11.61 -5.70 12.96
CA ASN A 113 -10.23 -5.46 13.40
C ASN A 113 -9.97 -3.96 13.66
N ALA A 114 -11.00 -3.12 13.57
CA ALA A 114 -10.97 -1.74 14.04
C ALA A 114 -11.08 -1.78 15.57
N ALA A 115 -10.11 -1.17 16.26
CA ALA A 115 -10.03 -1.17 17.72
C ALA A 115 -11.07 -0.24 18.36
#